data_AF-A0A352NFT1-F1
#
_entry.id   AF-A0A352NFT1-F1
#
_cell.length_a   1.000
_cell.length_b   1.000
_cell.length_c   1.000
_cell.angle_alpha   90.00
_cell.angle_beta   90.00
_cell.angle_gamma   90.00
#
_symmetry.space_group_name_H-M   'P 1'
#
loop_
_entity.id
_entity.type
_entity.pdbx_description
1 polymer ?
#
loop_
_entity_poly.entity_id
_entity_poly.type
_entity_poly.pdbx_seq_one_letter_code
_entity_poly.pdbx_strand_id
1 'polypeptide(L)'
;FADMFGDGLAHRVRIRNGSVECWPNKGYGRFNKKVVLGNAPRYDGALDAERLFLADLDGSGTADIIYVYPDRADIFFNRSGNSFSDPVS
;
A
#
# COMPACT_ATOMS: atom_id res chain seq x y z
N PHE A 1 -0.07 7.75 5.82
CA PHE A 1 -1.32 8.02 5.08
C PHE A 1 -0.97 7.98 3.60
N ALA A 2 -1.86 7.46 2.75
CA ALA A 2 -1.62 7.36 1.30
C ALA A 2 -2.96 7.30 0.55
N ASP A 3 -2.95 7.69 -0.73
CA ASP A 3 -4.08 7.53 -1.63
C ASP A 3 -4.07 6.11 -2.21
N MET A 4 -4.73 5.19 -1.50
CA MET A 4 -4.79 3.78 -1.89
C MET A 4 -5.92 3.47 -2.87
N PHE A 5 -6.86 4.40 -3.10
CA PHE A 5 -8.06 4.20 -3.91
C PHE A 5 -8.13 5.10 -5.16
N GLY A 6 -7.17 6.01 -5.35
CA GLY A 6 -7.07 6.89 -6.51
C GLY A 6 -8.10 8.02 -6.50
N ASP A 7 -8.58 8.40 -5.32
CA ASP A 7 -9.63 9.42 -5.16
C ASP A 7 -9.07 10.81 -4.75
N GLY A 8 -7.74 10.92 -4.66
CA GLY A 8 -7.02 12.13 -4.26
C GLY A 8 -6.98 12.36 -2.75
N LEU A 9 -7.52 11.45 -1.93
CA LEU A 9 -7.59 11.63 -0.48
C LEU A 9 -6.54 10.80 0.26
N ALA A 10 -5.95 11.40 1.29
CA ALA A 10 -5.04 10.69 2.18
C ALA A 10 -5.81 9.71 3.09
N HIS A 11 -5.75 8.41 2.81
CA HIS A 11 -6.39 7.36 3.62
C HIS A 11 -5.47 6.87 4.73
N ARG A 12 -6.08 6.35 5.81
CA ARG A 12 -5.33 5.69 6.87
C ARG A 12 -5.05 4.25 6.43
N VAL A 13 -3.77 3.87 6.45
CA VAL A 13 -3.31 2.57 5.98
C VAL A 13 -2.52 1.89 7.10
N ARG A 14 -2.72 0.57 7.27
CA ARG A 14 -1.92 -0.29 8.14
C ARG A 14 -1.36 -1.43 7.31
N ILE A 15 -0.04 -1.53 7.30
CA ILE A 15 0.69 -2.57 6.57
C ILE A 15 1.35 -3.49 7.58
N ARG A 16 1.21 -4.79 7.36
CA ARG A 16 1.87 -5.88 8.09
C ARG A 16 2.34 -6.91 7.07
N ASN A 17 3.27 -7.76 7.46
CA ASN A 17 3.68 -8.88 6.60
C ASN A 17 2.46 -9.76 6.25
N GLY A 18 2.06 -9.77 4.98
CA GLY A 18 0.89 -10.48 4.48
C GLY A 18 -0.48 -9.81 4.70
N SER A 19 -0.53 -8.52 5.06
CA SER A 19 -1.81 -7.81 5.23
C SER A 19 -1.68 -6.31 4.98
N VAL A 20 -2.55 -5.77 4.12
CA VAL A 20 -2.72 -4.33 3.90
C VAL A 20 -4.17 -3.96 4.16
N GLU A 21 -4.37 -3.08 5.13
CA GLU A 21 -5.70 -2.64 5.57
C GLU A 21 -5.82 -1.13 5.45
N CYS A 22 -6.90 -0.68 4.84
CA CYS A 22 -7.17 0.72 4.56
C CYS A 22 -8.48 1.16 5.21
N TRP A 23 -8.51 2.34 5.79
CA TRP A 23 -9.73 3.04 6.19
C TRP A 23 -9.88 4.24 5.26
N PRO A 24 -10.84 4.22 4.32
CA PRO A 24 -11.05 5.31 3.37
C PRO A 24 -11.38 6.61 4.12
N ASN A 25 -10.80 7.72 3.67
CA ASN A 25 -11.04 9.03 4.25
C ASN A 25 -12.44 9.53 3.82
N LYS A 26 -13.20 10.10 4.77
CA LYS A 26 -14.53 10.68 4.53
C LYS A 26 -14.57 12.20 4.77
N GLY A 27 -13.41 12.83 4.89
CA GLY A 27 -13.26 14.23 5.27
C GLY A 27 -13.45 14.47 6.77
N TYR A 28 -13.00 15.64 7.23
CA TYR A 28 -13.20 16.13 8.60
C TYR A 28 -12.76 15.14 9.71
N GLY A 29 -11.64 14.44 9.48
CA GLY A 29 -11.09 13.45 10.41
C GLY A 29 -11.89 12.15 10.53
N ARG A 30 -12.90 11.94 9.67
CA ARG A 30 -13.75 10.74 9.66
C ARG A 30 -13.22 9.73 8.66
N PHE A 31 -13.35 8.46 9.00
CA PHE A 31 -12.94 7.35 8.14
C PHE A 31 -14.06 6.31 8.02
N ASN A 32 -14.17 5.70 6.84
CA ASN A 32 -15.09 4.60 6.58
C ASN A 32 -14.61 3.30 7.23
N LYS A 33 -15.43 2.24 7.09
CA LYS A 33 -15.07 0.89 7.53
C LYS A 33 -13.79 0.41 6.83
N LYS A 34 -13.08 -0.47 7.53
CA LYS A 34 -11.86 -1.11 7.04
C LYS A 34 -12.13 -1.86 5.73
N VAL A 35 -11.24 -1.68 4.76
CA VAL A 35 -11.11 -2.46 3.53
C VAL A 35 -9.77 -3.19 3.60
N VAL A 36 -9.75 -4.47 3.21
CA VAL A 36 -8.51 -5.27 3.15
C VAL A 36 -8.18 -5.44 1.67
N LEU A 37 -6.98 -5.04 1.27
CA LEU A 37 -6.52 -5.20 -0.10
C LEU A 37 -6.02 -6.63 -0.31
N GLY A 38 -6.40 -7.23 -1.43
CA GLY A 38 -5.97 -8.57 -1.81
C GLY A 38 -4.49 -8.65 -2.17
N ASN A 39 -3.93 -9.87 -2.17
CA ASN A 39 -2.54 -10.14 -2.52
C ASN A 39 -1.52 -9.25 -1.79
N ALA A 40 -1.73 -9.02 -0.49
CA ALA A 40 -0.85 -8.19 0.31
C ALA A 40 0.59 -8.73 0.31
N PRO A 41 1.62 -7.87 0.18
CA PRO A 41 3.01 -8.30 0.13
C PRO A 41 3.41 -9.15 1.33
N ARG A 42 4.24 -10.17 1.05
CA ARG A 42 4.91 -10.96 2.08
C ARG A 42 6.41 -10.68 2.01
N TYR A 43 6.98 -10.26 3.13
CA TYR A 43 8.38 -9.85 3.22
C TYR A 43 9.22 -10.95 3.88
N ASP A 44 10.51 -10.95 3.59
CA ASP A 44 11.47 -11.82 4.26
C ASP A 44 11.61 -11.40 5.73
N GLY A 45 11.09 -12.22 6.64
CA GLY A 45 11.15 -11.97 8.08
C GLY A 45 10.16 -10.92 8.59
N ALA A 46 10.59 -10.12 9.57
CA ALA A 46 9.76 -9.06 10.12
C ALA A 46 9.75 -7.84 9.19
N LEU A 47 8.57 -7.24 8.99
CA LEU A 47 8.45 -5.98 8.26
C LEU A 47 9.24 -4.89 9.00
N ASP A 48 10.19 -4.27 8.30
CA ASP A 48 10.90 -3.07 8.75
C ASP A 48 10.24 -1.84 8.12
N ALA A 49 9.68 -0.96 8.95
CA ALA A 49 8.96 0.21 8.48
C ALA A 49 9.87 1.24 7.81
N GLU A 50 11.17 1.27 8.12
CA GLU A 50 12.12 2.20 7.49
C GLU A 50 12.42 1.84 6.03
N ARG A 51 12.10 0.61 5.62
CA ARG A 51 12.30 0.09 4.26
C ARG A 51 11.05 0.14 3.39
N LEU A 52 9.92 0.55 3.97
CA LEU A 52 8.62 0.55 3.33
C LEU A 52 8.27 1.95 2.82
N PHE A 53 8.07 2.07 1.52
CA PHE A 53 7.67 3.31 0.87
C PHE A 53 6.33 3.14 0.15
N LEU A 54 5.60 4.25 0.05
CA LEU A 54 4.33 4.33 -0.67
C LEU A 54 4.42 5.48 -1.68
N ALA A 55 4.26 5.17 -2.96
CA ALA A 55 4.31 6.14 -4.05
C ALA A 55 3.52 5.61 -5.24
N ASP A 56 2.92 6.50 -6.03
CA ASP A 56 2.35 6.16 -7.34
C ASP A 56 3.49 6.15 -8.37
N LEU A 57 3.88 4.97 -8.86
CA LEU A 57 5.01 4.80 -9.78
C LEU A 57 4.58 4.65 -11.23
N ASP A 58 3.34 4.20 -11.47
CA ASP A 58 2.80 3.97 -12.81
C ASP A 58 1.83 5.06 -13.29
N GLY A 59 1.55 6.05 -12.44
CA GLY A 59 0.62 7.15 -12.73
C GLY A 59 -0.84 6.73 -12.68
N SER A 60 -1.16 5.61 -12.02
CA SER A 60 -2.53 5.11 -11.85
C SER A 60 -3.39 5.97 -10.93
N GLY A 61 -2.77 6.86 -10.15
CA GLY A 61 -3.40 7.61 -9.06
C GLY A 61 -3.43 6.83 -7.76
N THR A 62 -3.11 5.52 -7.76
CA THR A 62 -3.04 4.73 -6.53
C THR A 62 -1.61 4.57 -6.04
N ALA A 63 -1.41 4.68 -4.74
CA ALA A 63 -0.12 4.42 -4.13
C ALA A 63 0.23 2.93 -4.19
N ASP A 64 1.37 2.64 -4.80
CA ASP A 64 2.03 1.35 -4.83
C ASP A 64 2.82 1.11 -3.55
N ILE A 65 3.17 -0.14 -3.29
CA ILE A 65 4.08 -0.51 -2.20
C ILE A 65 5.46 -0.76 -2.75
N ILE A 66 6.47 -0.12 -2.17
CA ILE A 66 7.88 -0.40 -2.44
C ILE A 66 8.51 -0.89 -1.14
N TYR A 67 9.22 -2.01 -1.20
CA TYR A 67 10.00 -2.52 -0.08
C TYR A 67 11.45 -2.74 -0.47
N VAL A 68 12.35 -2.03 0.20
CA VAL A 68 13.77 -2.00 -0.14
C VAL A 68 14.54 -3.01 0.69
N TYR A 69 15.19 -3.96 0.02
CA TYR A 69 16.16 -4.88 0.60
C TYR A 69 17.58 -4.33 0.41
N PRO A 70 18.61 -4.94 1.04
CA PRO A 70 19.99 -4.51 0.83
C PRO A 70 20.48 -4.62 -0.62
N ASP A 71 19.87 -5.48 -1.42
CA ASP A 71 20.32 -5.87 -2.77
C ASP A 71 19.28 -5.62 -3.89
N ARG A 72 18.03 -5.31 -3.55
CA ARG A 72 16.93 -5.08 -4.50
C ARG A 72 15.84 -4.19 -3.91
N ALA A 73 14.90 -3.76 -4.74
CA ALA A 73 13.66 -3.15 -4.28
C ALA A 73 12.47 -3.87 -4.92
N ASP A 74 11.60 -4.45 -4.10
CA ASP A 74 10.39 -5.10 -4.61
C ASP A 74 9.27 -4.05 -4.69
N ILE A 75 8.70 -3.89 -5.88
CA ILE A 75 7.58 -3.00 -6.18
C ILE A 75 6.32 -3.84 -6.39
N PHE A 76 5.26 -3.50 -5.66
CA PHE A 76 3.96 -4.13 -5.74
C PHE A 76 2.94 -3.09 -6.21
N PHE A 77 2.56 -3.19 -7.48
CA PHE A 77 1.63 -2.24 -8.09
C PHE A 77 0.22 -2.39 -7.53
N ASN A 78 -0.39 -1.28 -7.16
CA ASN A 78 -1.75 -1.26 -6.67
C ASN A 78 -2.75 -1.39 -7.82
N ARG A 79 -3.64 -2.38 -7.73
CA ARG A 79 -4.67 -2.67 -8.74
C ARG A 79 -5.97 -1.96 -8.40
N SER A 80 -5.95 -0.64 -8.58
CA SER A 80 -7.09 0.27 -8.37
C SER A 80 -7.73 0.13 -6.98
N GLY A 81 -6.90 -0.05 -5.95
CA GLY A 81 -7.31 -0.17 -4.56
C GLY A 81 -7.97 -1.49 -4.16
N ASN A 82 -7.92 -2.51 -5.02
CA ASN A 82 -8.53 -3.81 -4.75
C ASN A 82 -7.52 -4.85 -4.26
N SER A 83 -6.32 -4.84 -4.83
CA SER A 83 -5.25 -5.81 -4.57
C SER A 83 -3.90 -5.28 -5.04
N PHE A 84 -2.82 -6.01 -4.79
CA PHE A 84 -1.51 -5.72 -5.35
C PHE A 84 -1.11 -6.74 -6.43
N SER A 85 -0.21 -6.33 -7.34
CA SER A 85 0.46 -7.24 -8.26
C SER A 85 1.42 -8.19 -7.52
N ASP A 86 1.91 -9.19 -8.25
CA ASP A 86 3.16 -9.85 -7.87
C ASP A 86 4.32 -8.84 -7.93
N PRO A 87 5.40 -9.05 -7.16
CA PRO A 87 6.50 -8.10 -7.11
C PRO A 87 7.26 -8.01 -8.43
N VAL A 88 7.70 -6.79 -8.74
CA VAL A 88 8.76 -6.52 -9.72
C VAL A 88 9.98 -6.05 -8.93
N SER A 89 11.15 -6.68 -9.16
CA SER A 89 12.40 -6.43 -8.42
C SER A 89 13.48 -5.72 -9.23
#